data_AF-A0A126NNE6-F1
#
_entry.id   AF-A0A126NNE6-F1
#
_cell.length_a   1.000
_cell.length_b   1.000
_cell.length_c   1.000
_cell.angle_alpha   90.00
_cell.angle_beta   90.00
_cell.angle_gamma   90.00
#
_symmetry.space_group_name_H-M   'P 1'
#
loop_
_entity.id
_entity.type
_entity.pdbx_description
1 polymer ?
#
loop_
_entity_poly.entity_id
_entity_poly.type
_entity_poly.pdbx_seq_one_letter_code
_entity_poly.pdbx_strand_id
1 'polypeptide(L)'
;MHYVEIITALVVVQYLFFIFLVGRARGRYGVKAPAVTGHEGFERMYRVQMNTLELMVALVPSLLIAARFWPAEWVAAIGAVYLVGRFIYWRAYVGNPSSRGLGFGLSMLPVLALLLMALAGAILR
;
A
#
# COMPACT_ATOMS: atom_id res chain seq x y z
N MET A 1 12.74 -20.18 -2.42
CA MET A 1 12.15 -19.49 -1.25
C MET A 1 10.86 -18.80 -1.68
N HIS A 2 9.85 -18.74 -0.82
CA HIS A 2 8.51 -18.20 -1.13
C HIS A 2 8.44 -16.66 -1.02
N TYR A 3 9.28 -15.96 -1.79
CA TYR A 3 9.47 -14.51 -1.63
C TYR A 3 8.19 -13.72 -1.96
N VAL A 4 7.46 -14.12 -2.99
CA VAL A 4 6.25 -13.44 -3.46
C VAL A 4 5.12 -13.57 -2.41
N GLU A 5 4.97 -14.76 -1.83
CA GLU A 5 4.00 -15.06 -0.79
C GLU A 5 4.32 -14.29 0.50
N ILE A 6 5.59 -14.24 0.89
CA ILE A 6 6.05 -13.44 2.03
C ILE A 6 5.72 -11.96 1.81
N ILE A 7 6.05 -11.40 0.64
CA ILE A 7 5.76 -9.99 0.34
C ILE A 7 4.25 -9.73 0.32
N THR A 8 3.46 -10.64 -0.25
CA THR A 8 1.99 -10.54 -0.25
C THR A 8 1.45 -10.49 1.17
N ALA A 9 1.90 -11.38 2.04
CA ALA A 9 1.49 -11.41 3.44
C ALA A 9 1.90 -10.12 4.18
N LEU A 10 3.13 -9.62 3.94
CA LEU A 10 3.61 -8.38 4.54
C LEU A 10 2.80 -7.15 4.12
N VAL A 11 2.31 -7.11 2.87
CA VAL A 11 1.40 -6.04 2.40
C VAL A 11 0.10 -6.06 3.21
N VAL A 12 -0.48 -7.24 3.45
CA VAL A 12 -1.68 -7.37 4.27
C VAL A 12 -1.41 -6.95 5.72
N VAL A 13 -0.29 -7.38 6.30
CA VAL A 13 0.12 -6.97 7.67
C VAL A 13 0.27 -5.45 7.75
N GLN A 14 0.89 -4.81 6.75
CA GLN A 14 1.01 -3.36 6.69
C GLN A 14 -0.35 -2.65 6.62
N TYR A 15 -1.29 -3.19 5.85
CA TYR A 15 -2.65 -2.64 5.80
C TYR A 15 -3.38 -2.76 7.14
N LEU A 16 -3.29 -3.92 7.80
CA LEU A 16 -3.83 -4.12 9.16
C LEU A 16 -3.22 -3.16 10.18
N PHE A 17 -1.91 -2.89 10.07
CA PHE A 17 -1.25 -1.88 10.88
C PHE A 17 -1.86 -0.47 10.68
N PHE A 18 -2.17 -0.07 9.45
CA PHE A 18 -2.83 1.22 9.20
C PHE A 18 -4.29 1.25 9.69
N ILE A 19 -5.03 0.14 9.60
CA ILE A 19 -6.37 0.02 10.22
C ILE A 19 -6.29 0.28 11.73
N PHE A 20 -5.34 -0.36 12.41
CA PHE A 20 -5.12 -0.15 13.84
C PHE A 20 -4.82 1.32 14.17
N LEU A 21 -3.99 1.98 13.37
CA LEU A 21 -3.67 3.40 13.56
C LEU A 21 -4.90 4.32 13.35
N VAL A 22 -5.78 4.02 12.40
CA VAL A 22 -7.06 4.74 12.24
C VAL A 22 -7.94 4.55 13.48
N GLY A 23 -8.05 3.32 14.00
CA GLY A 23 -8.79 3.04 15.23
C GLY A 23 -8.26 3.84 16.43
N ARG A 24 -6.93 3.88 16.58
CA ARG A 24 -6.26 4.72 17.59
C ARG A 24 -6.56 6.21 17.40
N ALA A 25 -6.54 6.69 16.15
CA ALA A 25 -6.85 8.08 15.83
C ALA A 25 -8.31 8.44 16.17
N ARG A 26 -9.28 7.54 15.94
CA ARG A 26 -10.67 7.74 16.35
C ARG A 26 -10.79 8.02 17.84
N GLY A 27 -10.18 7.17 18.67
CA GLY A 27 -10.16 7.35 20.13
C GLY A 27 -9.45 8.63 20.54
N ARG A 28 -8.27 8.91 19.96
CA ARG A 28 -7.47 10.10 20.28
C ARG A 28 -8.19 11.41 19.96
N TYR A 29 -8.93 11.46 18.86
CA TYR A 29 -9.56 12.69 18.37
C TYR A 29 -11.08 12.75 18.58
N GLY A 30 -11.66 11.78 19.29
CA GLY A 30 -13.09 11.78 19.64
C GLY A 30 -14.05 11.56 18.46
N VAL A 31 -13.59 10.98 17.34
CA VAL A 31 -14.43 10.75 16.15
C VAL A 31 -15.24 9.47 16.32
N LYS A 32 -16.52 9.64 16.71
CA LYS A 32 -17.46 8.53 16.91
C LYS A 32 -17.89 7.91 15.57
N ALA A 33 -17.90 6.58 15.49
CA ALA A 33 -18.50 5.88 14.35
C ALA A 33 -20.00 6.24 14.23
N PRO A 34 -20.57 6.31 13.01
CA PRO A 34 -19.97 5.99 11.70
C PRO A 34 -19.22 7.15 11.04
N ALA A 35 -19.00 8.28 11.71
CA ALA A 35 -18.37 9.45 11.10
C ALA A 35 -16.95 9.13 10.59
N VAL A 36 -16.64 9.63 9.40
CA VAL A 36 -15.29 9.54 8.77
C VAL A 36 -14.69 10.92 8.51
N THR A 37 -15.29 11.95 9.09
CA THR A 37 -14.82 13.34 9.09
C THR A 37 -14.81 13.87 10.53
N GLY A 38 -13.99 14.89 10.79
CA GLY A 38 -13.84 15.48 12.12
C GLY A 38 -12.50 16.17 12.28
N HIS A 39 -11.66 15.69 13.20
CA HIS A 39 -10.34 16.27 13.41
C HIS A 39 -9.39 15.94 12.25
N GLU A 40 -8.64 16.94 11.77
CA GLU A 40 -7.75 16.78 10.61
C GLU A 40 -6.74 15.64 10.78
N GLY A 41 -6.14 15.48 11.97
CA GLY A 41 -5.25 14.36 12.27
C GLY A 41 -5.89 12.97 12.11
N PHE A 42 -7.19 12.83 12.38
CA PHE A 42 -7.94 11.61 12.09
C PHE A 42 -8.13 11.45 10.59
N GLU A 43 -8.58 12.50 9.90
CA GLU A 43 -8.84 12.45 8.45
C GLU A 43 -7.57 12.12 7.65
N ARG A 44 -6.41 12.65 8.04
CA ARG A 44 -5.11 12.32 7.45
C ARG A 44 -4.79 10.83 7.60
N MET A 45 -4.96 10.27 8.80
CA MET A 45 -4.71 8.85 9.04
C MET A 45 -5.71 7.96 8.29
N TYR A 46 -6.99 8.35 8.27
CA TYR A 46 -8.03 7.68 7.50
C TYR A 46 -7.69 7.64 6.01
N ARG A 47 -7.24 8.77 5.43
CA ARG A 47 -6.79 8.83 4.03
C ARG A 47 -5.58 7.95 3.75
N VAL A 48 -4.63 7.83 4.68
CA VAL A 48 -3.49 6.91 4.54
C VAL A 48 -3.98 5.46 4.43
N GLN A 49 -4.90 5.04 5.30
CA GLN A 49 -5.44 3.68 5.29
C GLN A 49 -6.27 3.42 4.03
N MET A 50 -7.16 4.34 3.63
CA MET A 50 -7.97 4.19 2.42
C MET A 50 -7.13 4.15 1.14
N ASN A 51 -6.14 5.03 1.00
CA ASN A 51 -5.25 5.00 -0.17
C ASN A 51 -4.39 3.73 -0.22
N THR A 52 -4.02 3.18 0.94
CA THR A 52 -3.33 1.90 1.01
C THR A 52 -4.24 0.76 0.57
N LEU A 53 -5.52 0.76 1.00
CA LEU A 53 -6.51 -0.23 0.54
C LEU A 53 -6.66 -0.20 -0.99
N GLU A 54 -6.90 0.98 -1.56
CA GLU A 54 -7.06 1.18 -3.01
C GLU A 54 -5.87 0.60 -3.79
N LEU A 55 -4.65 0.88 -3.34
CA LEU A 55 -3.45 0.44 -4.04
C LEU A 55 -3.08 -1.01 -3.75
N MET A 56 -3.43 -1.55 -2.58
CA MET A 56 -3.29 -2.98 -2.26
C MET A 56 -4.18 -3.84 -3.17
N VAL A 57 -5.42 -3.39 -3.45
CA VAL A 57 -6.35 -4.10 -4.34
C VAL A 57 -5.78 -4.23 -5.76
N ALA A 58 -5.03 -3.25 -6.23
CA ALA A 58 -4.32 -3.34 -7.51
C ALA A 58 -3.01 -4.13 -7.40
N LEU A 59 -2.24 -3.93 -6.31
CA LEU A 59 -0.92 -4.53 -6.12
C LEU A 59 -1.00 -6.06 -6.04
N VAL A 60 -1.84 -6.61 -5.16
CA VAL A 60 -1.83 -8.05 -4.83
C VAL A 60 -2.13 -8.91 -6.05
N PRO A 61 -3.19 -8.66 -6.84
CA PRO A 61 -3.43 -9.41 -8.07
C PRO A 61 -2.30 -9.25 -9.10
N SER A 62 -1.81 -8.02 -9.30
CA SER A 62 -0.71 -7.75 -10.24
C SER A 62 0.56 -8.51 -9.87
N LEU A 63 0.90 -8.53 -8.59
CA LEU A 63 2.06 -9.22 -8.05
C LEU A 63 1.94 -10.74 -8.23
N LEU A 64 0.79 -11.32 -7.88
CA LEU A 64 0.56 -12.76 -8.00
C LEU A 64 0.52 -13.22 -9.47
N ILE A 65 -0.06 -12.43 -10.38
CA ILE A 65 -0.08 -12.75 -11.81
C ILE A 65 1.32 -12.60 -12.39
N ALA A 66 2.04 -11.52 -12.09
CA ALA A 66 3.42 -11.32 -12.57
C ALA A 66 4.36 -12.46 -12.11
N ALA A 67 4.21 -12.96 -10.89
CA ALA A 67 4.99 -14.08 -10.37
C ALA A 67 4.84 -15.39 -11.17
N ARG A 68 3.78 -15.53 -11.98
CA ARG A 68 3.59 -16.70 -12.86
C ARG A 68 4.49 -16.67 -14.09
N PHE A 69 4.93 -15.49 -14.51
CA PHE A 69 5.61 -15.28 -15.79
C PHE A 69 7.04 -14.78 -15.64
N TRP A 70 7.38 -14.16 -14.50
CA TRP A 70 8.66 -13.50 -14.25
C TRP A 70 9.36 -14.07 -13.01
N PRO A 71 10.70 -13.95 -12.88
CA PRO A 71 11.43 -14.49 -11.73
C PRO A 71 10.93 -13.91 -10.41
N ALA A 72 10.74 -14.78 -9.42
CA ALA A 72 10.11 -14.45 -8.14
C ALA A 72 10.89 -13.38 -7.37
N GLU A 73 12.22 -13.35 -7.49
CA GLU A 73 13.10 -12.39 -6.82
C GLU A 73 12.83 -10.96 -7.28
N TRP A 74 12.66 -10.76 -8.59
CA TRP A 74 12.35 -9.44 -9.17
C TRP A 74 10.96 -8.97 -8.79
N VAL A 75 9.96 -9.85 -8.89
CA VAL A 75 8.57 -9.55 -8.51
C VAL A 75 8.48 -9.18 -7.03
N ALA A 76 9.13 -9.95 -6.16
CA ALA A 76 9.18 -9.68 -4.74
C ALA A 76 9.92 -8.38 -4.41
N ALA A 77 11.05 -8.08 -5.07
CA ALA A 77 11.79 -6.84 -4.89
C ALA A 77 10.93 -5.61 -5.21
N ILE A 78 10.16 -5.64 -6.30
CA ILE A 78 9.24 -4.55 -6.66
C ILE A 78 8.15 -4.38 -5.59
N GLY A 79 7.56 -5.48 -5.11
CA GLY A 79 6.61 -5.43 -4.00
C GLY A 79 7.22 -4.92 -2.68
N ALA A 80 8.51 -5.18 -2.42
CA ALA A 80 9.21 -4.62 -1.27
C ALA A 80 9.36 -3.09 -1.36
N VAL A 81 9.59 -2.54 -2.56
CA VAL A 81 9.62 -1.08 -2.77
C VAL A 81 8.29 -0.44 -2.38
N TYR A 82 7.16 -1.08 -2.74
CA TYR A 82 5.83 -0.63 -2.30
C TYR A 82 5.73 -0.55 -0.76
N LEU A 83 6.18 -1.60 -0.05
CA LEU A 83 6.12 -1.63 1.42
C LEU A 83 6.88 -0.45 2.04
N VAL A 84 8.09 -0.17 1.56
CA VAL A 84 8.88 0.97 2.03
C VAL A 84 8.19 2.29 1.68
N GLY A 85 7.70 2.42 0.45
CA GLY A 85 6.96 3.58 -0.03
C GLY A 85 5.76 3.93 0.86
N ARG A 86 5.04 2.92 1.35
CA ARG A 86 3.88 3.11 2.24
C ARG A 86 4.23 3.66 3.61
N PHE A 87 5.33 3.22 4.21
CA PHE A 87 5.79 3.80 5.47
C PHE A 87 6.23 5.26 5.30
N ILE A 88 6.88 5.58 4.19
CA ILE A 88 7.26 6.97 3.86
C ILE A 88 6.00 7.82 3.61
N TYR A 89 5.05 7.30 2.83
CA TYR A 89 3.78 7.96 2.55
C TYR A 89 3.01 8.27 3.82
N TRP A 90 2.87 7.29 4.72
CA TRP A 90 2.20 7.48 6.01
C TRP A 90 2.83 8.62 6.83
N ARG A 91 4.15 8.57 7.03
CA ARG A 91 4.85 9.58 7.84
C ARG A 91 4.75 10.98 7.23
N ALA A 92 4.93 11.08 5.91
CA ALA A 92 4.79 12.34 5.20
C ALA A 92 3.35 12.88 5.29
N TYR A 93 2.35 12.04 5.03
CA TYR A 93 0.96 12.47 5.01
C TYR A 93 0.46 12.94 6.38
N VAL A 94 0.82 12.22 7.46
CA VAL A 94 0.40 12.59 8.81
C VAL A 94 1.13 13.85 9.30
N GLY A 95 2.43 13.96 9.02
CA GLY A 95 3.25 15.12 9.42
C GLY A 95 2.95 16.37 8.59
N ASN A 96 3.25 16.33 7.28
CA ASN A 96 3.03 17.42 6.34
C ASN A 96 2.42 16.88 5.03
N PRO A 97 1.09 16.97 4.84
CA PRO A 97 0.40 16.38 3.69
C PRO A 97 0.93 16.78 2.31
N SER A 98 1.56 17.96 2.15
CA SER A 98 2.15 18.38 0.87
C SER A 98 3.41 17.61 0.50
N SER A 99 4.11 17.00 1.47
CA SER A 99 5.34 16.23 1.27
C SER A 99 5.12 14.76 0.88
N ARG A 100 3.86 14.32 0.73
CA ARG A 100 3.50 12.91 0.50
C ARG A 100 3.92 12.34 -0.86
N GLY A 101 4.35 13.19 -1.80
CA GLY A 101 4.58 12.83 -3.20
C GLY A 101 5.58 11.69 -3.39
N LEU A 102 6.71 11.72 -2.68
CA LEU A 102 7.75 10.68 -2.79
C LEU A 102 7.22 9.31 -2.34
N GLY A 103 6.59 9.24 -1.16
CA GLY A 103 6.01 8.00 -0.66
C GLY A 103 4.90 7.46 -1.56
N PHE A 104 4.10 8.35 -2.15
CA PHE A 104 3.09 7.96 -3.12
C PHE A 104 3.71 7.37 -4.39
N GLY A 105 4.72 8.02 -4.96
CA GLY A 105 5.44 7.53 -6.15
C GLY A 105 6.09 6.17 -5.91
N LEU A 106 6.79 6.00 -4.79
CA LEU A 106 7.39 4.72 -4.37
C LEU A 106 6.36 3.61 -4.11
N SER A 107 5.07 3.94 -4.10
CA SER A 107 4.02 2.94 -3.93
C SER A 107 3.16 2.74 -5.18
N MET A 108 2.92 3.78 -5.99
CA MET A 108 2.16 3.66 -7.24
C MET A 108 3.01 3.05 -8.37
N LEU A 109 4.28 3.44 -8.48
CA LEU A 109 5.15 2.95 -9.55
C LEU A 109 5.36 1.43 -9.49
N PRO A 110 5.57 0.80 -8.32
CA PRO A 110 5.59 -0.66 -8.22
C PRO A 110 4.30 -1.33 -8.68
N VAL A 111 3.14 -0.75 -8.37
CA VAL A 111 1.84 -1.28 -8.80
C VAL A 111 1.75 -1.27 -10.32
N LEU A 112 2.08 -0.15 -10.96
CA LEU A 112 2.06 -0.03 -12.41
C LEU A 112 3.06 -0.98 -13.07
N ALA A 113 4.28 -1.08 -12.54
CA ALA A 113 5.30 -2.00 -13.04
C ALA A 113 4.82 -3.46 -12.99
N LEU A 114 4.28 -3.89 -11.85
CA LEU A 114 3.76 -5.26 -11.68
C LEU A 114 2.55 -5.52 -12.57
N LEU A 115 1.66 -4.54 -12.75
CA LEU A 115 0.51 -4.67 -13.64
C LEU A 115 0.96 -4.84 -15.10
N LEU A 116 1.93 -4.03 -15.55
CA LEU A 116 2.49 -4.15 -16.90
C LEU A 116 3.23 -5.47 -17.10
N MET A 117 3.99 -5.92 -16.09
CA MET A 117 4.61 -7.25 -16.12
C MET A 117 3.56 -8.37 -16.20
N ALA A 118 2.50 -8.29 -15.42
CA ALA A 118 1.40 -9.26 -15.45
C ALA A 118 0.75 -9.34 -16.83
N LEU A 119 0.41 -8.18 -17.42
CA LEU A 119 -0.18 -8.09 -18.77
C LEU A 119 0.77 -8.59 -19.85
N ALA A 120 2.03 -8.15 -19.83
CA ALA A 120 3.03 -8.59 -20.79
C ALA A 120 3.28 -10.10 -20.69
N GLY A 121 3.33 -10.64 -19.47
CA GLY A 121 3.43 -12.08 -19.24
C GLY A 121 2.24 -12.83 -19.83
N ALA A 122 1.02 -12.40 -19.56
CA ALA A 122 -0.20 -13.06 -20.03
C ALA A 122 -0.44 -12.98 -21.55
N ILE A 123 0.14 -11.98 -22.23
CA ILE A 123 0.00 -11.79 -23.68
C ILE A 123 1.14 -12.46 -24.46
N LEU A 124 2.37 -12.41 -23.94
CA LEU A 124 3.58 -12.78 -24.68
C LEU A 124 4.14 -14.16 -24.32
N ARG A 125 3.62 -14.83 -23.27
CA ARG A 125 4.10 -16.13 -22.79
C ARG A 125 2.95 -17.10 -22.61
#